data_AF-A0A090TL14-F1
#
_entry.id   AF-A0A090TL14-F1
#
_cell.length_a   1.000
_cell.length_b   1.000
_cell.length_c   1.000
_cell.angle_alpha   90.00
_cell.angle_beta   90.00
_cell.angle_gamma   90.00
#
_symmetry.space_group_name_H-M   'P 1'
#
loop_
_entity.id
_entity.type
_entity.pdbx_description
1 polymer ?
#
loop_
_entity_poly.entity_id
_entity_poly.type
_entity_poly.pdbx_seq_one_letter_code
_entity_poly.pdbx_strand_id
1 'polypeptide(L)'
;MILIAQLGLLLVLSFGAKTFLKQWTESPRPYTHELAAEGLISSPEQFYTLDSTDQNQIIVLASDEVSQWRTKHWLGETDYSFPSGHTIFVAVCVLFFAGLFANHQYPVLSSLVMLWAVGVATSRLWLGMHRPEDLFGSLAFALVLFLIVPSADSKFRLLSK
;
A
#
# COMPACT_ATOMS: atom_id res chain seq x y z
N MET A 1 -19.60 -12.70 14.85
CA MET A 1 -18.60 -12.22 15.84
C MET A 1 -17.19 -12.71 15.53
N ILE A 2 -16.96 -14.02 15.31
CA ILE A 2 -15.60 -14.56 15.18
C ILE A 2 -14.86 -14.08 13.90
N LEU A 3 -15.53 -14.02 12.74
CA LEU A 3 -14.95 -13.49 11.50
C LEU A 3 -14.57 -12.00 11.58
N ILE A 4 -15.38 -11.20 12.28
CA ILE A 4 -15.11 -9.77 12.49
C ILE A 4 -13.90 -9.59 13.40
N ALA A 5 -13.77 -10.41 14.45
CA ALA A 5 -12.59 -10.41 15.31
C ALA A 5 -11.32 -10.82 14.54
N GLN A 6 -11.41 -11.81 13.63
CA GLN A 6 -10.31 -12.18 12.75
C GLN A 6 -9.89 -11.03 11.82
N LEU A 7 -10.85 -10.34 11.19
CA LEU A 7 -10.57 -9.17 10.37
C LEU A 7 -9.89 -8.06 11.19
N GLY A 8 -10.41 -7.78 12.40
CA GLY A 8 -9.80 -6.81 13.31
C GLY A 8 -8.36 -7.18 13.67
N LEU A 9 -8.10 -8.44 14.00
CA LEU A 9 -6.76 -8.95 14.30
C LEU A 9 -5.81 -8.81 13.10
N LEU A 10 -6.26 -9.18 11.90
CA LEU A 10 -5.47 -9.04 10.67
C LEU A 10 -5.11 -7.58 10.42
N LEU A 11 -6.05 -6.65 10.56
CA LEU A 11 -5.81 -5.22 10.39
C LEU A 11 -4.80 -4.70 11.42
N VAL A 12 -5.00 -5.00 12.71
CA VAL A 12 -4.10 -4.56 13.78
C VAL A 12 -2.68 -5.07 13.57
N LEU A 13 -2.50 -6.36 13.27
CA LEU A 13 -1.18 -6.95 13.01
C LEU A 13 -0.54 -6.34 11.76
N SER A 14 -1.32 -6.14 10.68
CA SER A 14 -0.82 -5.60 9.42
C SER A 14 -0.35 -4.15 9.56
N PHE A 15 -1.15 -3.30 10.22
CA PHE A 15 -0.78 -1.90 10.45
C PHE A 15 0.34 -1.77 11.49
N GLY A 16 0.37 -2.61 12.52
CA GLY A 16 1.45 -2.63 13.49
C GLY A 16 2.80 -3.00 12.85
N ALA A 17 2.82 -4.06 12.04
CA ALA A 17 4.03 -4.51 11.38
C ALA A 17 4.50 -3.56 10.27
N LYS A 18 3.58 -2.88 9.57
CA LYS A 18 3.95 -1.79 8.64
C LYS A 18 4.81 -0.73 9.34
N THR A 19 4.43 -0.30 10.54
CA THR A 19 5.16 0.72 11.30
C THR A 19 6.58 0.28 11.61
N PHE A 20 6.78 -1.01 11.91
CA PHE A 20 8.11 -1.58 12.13
C PHE A 20 8.93 -1.67 10.83
N LEU A 21 8.32 -2.17 9.75
CA LEU A 21 9.00 -2.31 8.45
C LEU A 21 9.46 -0.97 7.88
N LYS A 22 8.67 0.09 8.04
CA LYS A 22 9.04 1.44 7.62
C LYS A 22 10.33 1.95 8.28
N GLN A 23 10.65 1.50 9.50
CA GLN A 23 11.88 1.90 10.19
C GLN A 23 13.13 1.23 9.62
N TRP A 24 12.97 0.16 8.83
CA TRP A 24 14.06 -0.66 8.32
C TRP A 24 14.27 -0.52 6.80
N THR A 25 13.38 0.18 6.09
CA THR A 25 13.42 0.25 4.63
C THR A 25 13.65 1.67 4.13
N GLU A 26 14.79 1.88 3.47
CA GLU A 26 15.22 3.16 2.89
C GLU A 26 15.00 3.19 1.36
N SER A 27 13.80 2.81 0.90
CA SER A 27 13.47 2.85 -0.54
C SER A 27 12.85 4.21 -0.92
N PRO A 28 13.52 5.04 -1.75
CA PRO A 28 12.99 6.33 -2.16
C PRO A 28 11.74 6.17 -3.03
N ARG A 29 10.79 7.09 -2.89
CA ARG A 29 9.54 7.08 -3.66
C ARG A 29 9.77 7.40 -5.13
N PRO A 30 8.95 6.86 -6.06
CA PRO A 30 9.09 7.19 -7.48
C PRO A 30 9.05 8.68 -7.77
N TYR A 31 8.19 9.45 -7.08
CA TYR A 31 8.09 10.89 -7.31
C TYR A 31 9.39 11.65 -7.03
N THR A 32 10.28 11.16 -6.16
CA THR A 32 11.56 11.86 -5.92
C THR A 32 12.50 11.76 -7.12
N HIS A 33 12.31 10.78 -8.00
CA HIS A 33 13.01 10.73 -9.29
C HIS A 33 12.47 11.78 -10.25
N GLU A 34 11.16 12.04 -10.26
CA GLU A 34 10.54 13.12 -11.02
C GLU A 34 11.06 14.49 -10.52
N LEU A 35 11.08 14.70 -9.20
CA LEU A 35 11.64 15.93 -8.61
C LEU A 35 13.11 16.17 -9.01
N ALA A 36 13.90 15.09 -9.12
CA ALA A 36 15.28 15.19 -9.55
C ALA A 36 15.39 15.48 -11.06
N ALA A 37 14.49 14.91 -11.88
CA ALA A 37 14.43 15.18 -13.31
C ALA A 37 14.06 16.64 -13.62
N GLU A 38 13.18 17.24 -12.81
CA GLU A 38 12.84 18.67 -12.88
C GLU A 38 13.91 19.59 -12.28
N GLY A 39 15.04 19.04 -11.79
CA GLY A 39 16.13 19.82 -11.21
C GLY A 39 15.81 20.46 -9.86
N LEU A 40 14.69 20.09 -9.21
CA LEU A 40 14.30 20.60 -7.90
C LEU A 40 15.16 20.00 -6.76
N ILE A 41 15.72 18.81 -6.99
CA ILE A 41 16.70 18.16 -6.13
C ILE A 41 17.81 17.51 -6.98
N SER A 42 18.97 17.29 -6.39
CA SER A 42 20.14 16.71 -7.08
C SER A 42 20.03 15.19 -7.21
N SER A 43 19.40 14.53 -6.24
CA SER A 43 19.14 13.10 -6.26
C SER A 43 17.91 12.74 -5.40
N PRO A 44 17.26 11.59 -5.66
CA PRO A 44 16.17 11.07 -4.84
C PRO A 44 16.48 11.02 -3.34
N GLU A 45 17.71 10.71 -2.97
CA GLU A 45 18.17 10.54 -1.58
C GLU A 45 18.27 11.89 -0.86
N GLN A 46 18.62 12.97 -1.58
CA GLN A 46 18.67 14.32 -1.02
C GLN A 46 17.33 14.70 -0.38
N PHE A 47 16.21 14.30 -0.99
CA PHE A 47 14.87 14.58 -0.46
C PHE A 47 14.70 14.11 0.99
N TYR A 48 15.29 12.98 1.37
CA TYR A 48 15.18 12.39 2.70
C TYR A 48 16.14 12.99 3.74
N THR A 49 17.06 13.86 3.31
CA THR A 49 17.95 14.62 4.21
C THR A 49 17.32 15.92 4.71
N LEU A 50 16.24 16.36 4.05
CA LEU A 50 15.51 17.58 4.35
C LEU A 50 14.48 17.34 5.45
N ASP A 51 14.07 18.41 6.12
CA ASP A 51 12.94 18.35 7.04
C ASP A 51 11.60 18.24 6.27
N SER A 52 10.53 17.89 6.97
CA SER A 52 9.21 17.73 6.35
C SER A 52 8.63 19.01 5.80
N THR A 53 9.07 20.18 6.26
CA THR A 53 8.61 21.48 5.76
C THR A 53 9.21 21.75 4.39
N ASP A 54 10.53 21.59 4.27
CA ASP A 54 11.30 21.78 3.04
C ASP A 54 10.90 20.76 1.97
N GLN A 55 10.69 19.49 2.37
CA GLN A 55 10.15 18.45 1.48
C GLN A 55 8.81 18.87 0.86
N ASN A 56 7.89 19.39 1.67
CA ASN A 56 6.59 19.84 1.17
C ASN A 56 6.72 21.09 0.29
N GLN A 57 7.64 22.02 0.59
CA GLN A 57 7.90 23.17 -0.26
C GLN A 57 8.37 22.75 -1.66
N ILE A 58 9.30 21.79 -1.74
CA ILE A 58 9.77 21.24 -3.02
C ILE A 58 8.62 20.59 -3.80
N ILE A 59 7.75 19.84 -3.12
CA ILE A 59 6.56 19.25 -3.75
C ILE A 59 5.60 20.33 -4.28
N VAL A 60 5.44 21.45 -3.56
CA VAL A 60 4.63 22.58 -4.03
C VAL A 60 5.22 23.17 -5.29
N LEU A 61 6.54 23.40 -5.33
CA LEU A 61 7.24 23.91 -6.53
C LEU A 61 7.06 23.00 -7.75
N ALA A 62 7.01 21.68 -7.55
CA ALA A 62 6.76 20.73 -8.63
C ALA A 62 5.35 20.81 -9.24
N SER A 63 4.41 21.53 -8.61
CA SER A 63 3.02 21.62 -9.08
C SER A 63 2.86 22.36 -10.40
N ASP A 64 3.87 23.12 -10.82
CA ASP A 64 3.88 23.81 -12.11
C ASP A 64 4.27 22.87 -13.26
N GLU A 65 5.07 21.84 -12.98
CA GLU A 65 5.59 20.89 -13.99
C GLU A 65 4.82 19.56 -14.04
N VAL A 66 4.22 19.15 -12.91
CA VAL A 66 3.43 17.91 -12.84
C VAL A 66 1.95 18.18 -12.55
N SER A 67 1.10 17.19 -12.86
CA SER A 67 -0.34 17.31 -12.57
C SER A 67 -0.60 17.58 -11.08
N GLN A 68 -1.45 18.56 -10.79
CA GLN A 68 -1.86 18.92 -9.42
C GLN A 68 -2.39 17.74 -8.60
N TRP A 69 -2.98 16.72 -9.25
CA TRP A 69 -3.41 15.51 -8.55
C TRP A 69 -2.24 14.72 -7.95
N ARG A 70 -1.07 14.74 -8.60
CA ARG A 70 0.13 14.06 -8.10
C ARG A 70 0.67 14.80 -6.89
N THR A 71 0.96 16.09 -7.00
CA THR A 71 1.51 16.87 -5.88
C THR A 71 0.58 16.88 -4.67
N LYS A 72 -0.73 16.97 -4.87
CA LYS A 72 -1.73 16.83 -3.79
C LYS A 72 -1.60 15.51 -3.01
N HIS A 73 -1.24 14.41 -3.66
CA HIS A 73 -1.03 13.11 -3.00
C HIS A 73 0.39 12.92 -2.47
N TRP A 74 1.37 13.71 -2.95
CA TRP A 74 2.75 13.69 -2.44
C TRP A 74 2.87 14.47 -1.14
N LEU A 75 2.10 15.56 -0.99
CA LEU A 75 2.10 16.39 0.20
C LEU A 75 1.75 15.58 1.46
N GLY A 76 2.60 15.71 2.49
CA GLY A 76 2.48 14.97 3.75
C GLY A 76 2.91 13.49 3.67
N GLU A 77 3.29 13.01 2.49
CA GLU A 77 3.70 11.62 2.23
C GLU A 77 5.21 11.56 1.97
N THR A 78 5.99 12.05 2.94
CA THR A 78 7.43 12.30 2.78
C THR A 78 8.35 11.20 3.30
N ASP A 79 7.80 10.16 3.93
CA ASP A 79 8.55 8.96 4.31
C ASP A 79 8.95 8.11 3.08
N TYR A 80 9.81 7.11 3.29
CA TYR A 80 10.14 6.09 2.29
C TYR A 80 8.92 5.32 1.75
N SER A 81 9.09 4.72 0.57
CA SER A 81 8.01 4.12 -0.23
C SER A 81 7.48 2.80 0.34
N PHE A 82 8.34 2.04 1.01
CA PHE A 82 8.01 0.68 1.45
C PHE A 82 7.68 0.61 2.95
N PRO A 83 6.73 -0.24 3.37
CA PRO A 83 5.69 -0.90 2.56
C PRO A 83 4.47 0.01 2.34
N SER A 84 3.71 -0.27 1.28
CA SER A 84 2.48 0.48 0.98
C SER A 84 1.33 0.08 1.90
N GLY A 85 0.88 1.02 2.74
CA GLY A 85 -0.26 0.79 3.65
C GLY A 85 -1.59 0.60 2.93
N HIS A 86 -1.81 1.33 1.82
CA HIS A 86 -3.00 1.15 0.98
C HIS A 86 -3.05 -0.27 0.41
N THR A 87 -1.92 -0.77 -0.12
CA THR A 87 -1.82 -2.12 -0.66
C THR A 87 -2.00 -3.18 0.41
N ILE A 88 -1.44 -2.99 1.61
CA ILE A 88 -1.66 -3.90 2.75
C ILE A 88 -3.15 -3.98 3.10
N PHE A 89 -3.83 -2.84 3.24
CA PHE A 89 -5.27 -2.81 3.53
C PHE A 89 -6.09 -3.50 2.45
N VAL A 90 -5.83 -3.18 1.18
CA VAL A 90 -6.49 -3.80 0.03
C VAL A 90 -6.24 -5.31 0.01
N ALA A 91 -5.01 -5.76 0.27
CA ALA A 91 -4.66 -7.17 0.32
C ALA A 91 -5.44 -7.90 1.42
N VAL A 92 -5.54 -7.32 2.63
CA VAL A 92 -6.38 -7.87 3.71
C VAL A 92 -7.85 -7.94 3.28
N CYS A 93 -8.38 -6.89 2.63
CA CYS A 93 -9.76 -6.90 2.12
C CYS A 93 -9.98 -7.96 1.04
N VAL A 94 -9.04 -8.16 0.12
CA VAL A 94 -9.12 -9.20 -0.92
C VAL A 94 -9.10 -10.58 -0.27
N LEU A 95 -8.10 -10.86 0.56
CA LEU A 95 -7.96 -12.15 1.24
C LEU A 95 -9.21 -12.46 2.09
N PHE A 96 -9.76 -11.44 2.77
CA PHE A 96 -10.95 -11.56 3.59
C PHE A 96 -12.24 -11.67 2.78
N PHE A 97 -12.65 -10.61 2.10
CA PHE A 97 -13.95 -10.51 1.45
C PHE A 97 -14.03 -11.30 0.14
N ALA A 98 -13.01 -11.24 -0.72
CA ALA A 98 -13.05 -12.00 -1.97
C ALA A 98 -13.03 -13.51 -1.70
N GLY A 99 -12.26 -13.95 -0.71
CA GLY A 99 -12.25 -15.33 -0.22
C GLY A 99 -13.61 -15.74 0.38
N LEU A 100 -14.24 -14.86 1.17
CA LEU A 100 -15.53 -15.14 1.79
C LEU A 100 -16.61 -15.28 0.72
N PHE A 101 -16.68 -14.36 -0.23
CA PHE A 101 -17.67 -14.40 -1.31
C PHE A 101 -17.46 -15.60 -2.24
N ALA A 102 -16.22 -15.99 -2.53
CA ALA A 102 -15.93 -17.19 -3.31
C ALA A 102 -16.46 -18.45 -2.61
N ASN A 103 -16.21 -18.58 -1.30
CA ASN A 103 -16.67 -19.73 -0.51
C ASN A 103 -18.20 -19.84 -0.42
N HIS A 104 -18.88 -18.70 -0.39
CA HIS A 104 -20.35 -18.63 -0.38
C HIS A 104 -20.98 -18.64 -1.78
N GLN A 105 -20.22 -18.95 -2.85
CA GLN A 105 -20.70 -19.04 -4.23
C GLN A 105 -21.24 -17.70 -4.78
N TYR A 106 -20.62 -16.58 -4.39
CA TYR A 106 -20.89 -15.23 -4.91
C TYR A 106 -19.74 -14.72 -5.79
N PRO A 107 -19.52 -15.29 -7.00
CA PRO A 107 -18.36 -14.97 -7.83
C PRO A 107 -18.36 -13.52 -8.32
N VAL A 108 -19.53 -12.93 -8.56
CA VAL A 108 -19.66 -11.52 -8.99
C VAL A 108 -19.10 -10.58 -7.93
N LEU A 109 -19.45 -10.78 -6.66
CA LEU A 109 -18.94 -9.94 -5.57
C LEU A 109 -17.44 -10.15 -5.37
N SER A 110 -16.96 -11.40 -5.47
CA SER A 110 -15.52 -11.69 -5.40
C SER A 110 -14.74 -10.94 -6.50
N SER A 111 -15.23 -11.00 -7.75
CA SER A 111 -14.65 -10.28 -8.88
C SER A 111 -14.68 -8.76 -8.72
N LEU A 112 -15.75 -8.19 -8.14
CA LEU A 112 -15.82 -6.75 -7.87
C LEU A 112 -14.76 -6.30 -6.86
N VAL A 113 -14.51 -7.09 -5.80
CA VAL A 113 -13.43 -6.80 -4.84
C VAL A 113 -12.06 -6.87 -5.51
N MET A 114 -11.84 -7.87 -6.38
CA MET A 114 -10.60 -7.99 -7.15
C MET A 114 -10.39 -6.81 -8.11
N LEU A 115 -11.44 -6.39 -8.83
CA LEU A 115 -11.38 -5.25 -9.74
C LEU A 115 -11.06 -3.94 -9.00
N TRP A 116 -11.71 -3.73 -7.85
CA TRP A 116 -11.39 -2.60 -6.98
C TRP A 116 -9.94 -2.63 -6.50
N ALA A 117 -9.43 -3.79 -6.11
CA ALA A 117 -8.04 -3.95 -5.69
C ALA A 117 -7.04 -3.59 -6.79
N VAL A 118 -7.29 -4.02 -8.03
CA VAL A 118 -6.50 -3.62 -9.20
C VAL A 118 -6.56 -2.11 -9.41
N GLY A 119 -7.75 -1.49 -9.30
CA GLY A 119 -7.91 -0.03 -9.41
C GLY A 119 -7.11 0.75 -8.35
N VAL A 120 -7.07 0.26 -7.11
CA VAL A 120 -6.23 0.88 -6.08
C VAL A 120 -4.75 0.70 -6.43
N ALA A 121 -4.31 -0.51 -6.79
CA ALA A 121 -2.92 -0.79 -7.16
C ALA A 121 -2.45 0.12 -8.31
N THR A 122 -3.23 0.25 -9.38
CA THR A 122 -2.90 1.12 -10.52
C THR A 122 -2.85 2.59 -10.11
N SER A 123 -3.75 3.05 -9.24
CA SER A 123 -3.72 4.43 -8.72
C SER A 123 -2.41 4.76 -8.01
N ARG A 124 -1.84 3.79 -7.26
CA ARG A 124 -0.60 3.99 -6.51
C ARG A 124 0.62 4.12 -7.42
N LEU A 125 0.64 3.37 -8.52
CA LEU A 125 1.68 3.46 -9.53
C LEU A 125 1.55 4.74 -10.36
N TRP A 126 0.34 5.06 -10.82
CA TRP A 126 0.08 6.24 -11.65
C TRP A 126 0.38 7.56 -10.92
N LEU A 127 0.09 7.63 -9.62
CA LEU A 127 0.44 8.79 -8.79
C LEU A 127 1.94 8.87 -8.46
N GLY A 128 2.77 7.90 -8.86
CA GLY A 128 4.20 7.89 -8.54
C GLY A 128 4.51 7.67 -7.05
N MET A 129 3.59 7.04 -6.30
CA MET A 129 3.73 6.85 -4.86
C MET A 129 4.54 5.63 -4.47
N HIS A 130 4.47 4.59 -5.30
CA HIS A 130 5.09 3.29 -5.05
C HIS A 130 5.55 2.68 -6.36
N ARG A 131 6.52 1.78 -6.27
CA ARG A 131 6.93 0.92 -7.39
C ARG A 131 6.15 -0.40 -7.37
N PRO A 132 6.09 -1.15 -8.48
CA PRO A 132 5.44 -2.46 -8.51
C PRO A 132 5.97 -3.42 -7.42
N GLU A 133 7.28 -3.36 -7.13
CA GLU A 133 7.92 -4.19 -6.11
C GLU A 133 7.38 -3.89 -4.72
N ASP A 134 7.08 -2.62 -4.41
CA ASP A 134 6.48 -2.23 -3.14
C ASP A 134 5.09 -2.85 -2.96
N LEU A 135 4.32 -2.92 -4.06
CA LEU A 135 2.98 -3.51 -4.06
C LEU A 135 3.05 -5.03 -3.86
N PHE A 136 3.93 -5.71 -4.59
CA PHE A 136 4.11 -7.16 -4.44
C PHE A 136 4.65 -7.52 -3.05
N GLY A 137 5.59 -6.75 -2.51
CA GLY A 137 6.10 -6.95 -1.15
C GLY A 137 5.00 -6.75 -0.09
N SER A 138 4.19 -5.70 -0.20
CA SER A 138 3.01 -5.49 0.66
C SER A 138 1.99 -6.62 0.57
N LEU A 139 1.75 -7.16 -0.63
CA LEU A 139 0.83 -8.28 -0.85
C LEU A 139 1.38 -9.57 -0.22
N ALA A 140 2.65 -9.89 -0.45
CA ALA A 140 3.32 -11.04 0.15
C ALA A 140 3.32 -10.95 1.68
N PHE A 141 3.57 -9.77 2.22
CA PHE A 141 3.50 -9.49 3.64
C PHE A 141 2.11 -9.77 4.22
N ALA A 142 1.06 -9.22 3.60
CA ALA A 142 -0.32 -9.47 4.03
C ALA A 142 -0.72 -10.95 3.92
N LEU A 143 -0.24 -11.65 2.88
CA LEU A 143 -0.47 -13.09 2.70
C LEU A 143 0.18 -13.91 3.82
N VAL A 144 1.44 -13.61 4.19
CA VAL A 144 2.13 -14.29 5.29
C VAL A 144 1.37 -14.10 6.60
N LEU A 145 0.94 -12.87 6.91
CA LEU A 145 0.13 -12.61 8.10
C LEU A 145 -1.20 -13.39 8.07
N PHE A 146 -1.87 -13.42 6.91
CA PHE A 146 -3.12 -14.15 6.75
C PHE A 146 -2.96 -15.66 6.96
N LEU A 147 -1.85 -16.24 6.53
CA LEU A 147 -1.55 -17.67 6.70
C LEU A 147 -1.22 -18.03 8.16
N ILE A 148 -0.58 -17.11 8.89
CA ILE A 148 -0.20 -17.31 10.30
C ILE A 148 -1.40 -17.10 11.23
N VAL A 149 -2.25 -16.12 10.94
CA VAL A 149 -3.46 -15.84 11.74
C VAL A 149 -4.45 -16.99 11.57
N PRO A 150 -4.81 -17.72 12.64
CA PRO A 150 -5.73 -18.85 12.54
C PRO A 150 -7.08 -18.42 11.95
N SER A 151 -7.56 -19.17 10.96
CA SER A 151 -8.90 -18.96 10.41
C SER A 151 -9.94 -19.37 11.43
N ALA A 152 -10.88 -18.48 11.73
CA ALA A 152 -12.03 -18.76 12.59
C ALA A 152 -12.98 -19.82 12.01
N ASP A 153 -12.96 -20.01 10.69
CA ASP A 153 -13.78 -20.97 9.95
C ASP A 153 -12.89 -21.87 9.08
N SER A 154 -13.01 -23.19 9.24
CA SER A 154 -12.31 -24.20 8.43
C SER A 154 -12.58 -24.10 6.93
N LYS A 155 -13.75 -23.59 6.53
CA LYS A 155 -14.10 -23.35 5.12
C LYS A 155 -13.34 -22.17 4.53
N PHE A 156 -12.79 -21.30 5.37
CA PHE A 156 -12.11 -20.07 4.99
C PHE A 156 -10.59 -20.22 4.83
N ARG A 157 -10.07 -21.45 4.92
CA ARG A 157 -8.65 -21.75 4.72
C ARG A 157 -8.33 -21.88 3.23
N LEU A 158 -7.42 -21.04 2.72
CA LEU A 158 -6.89 -21.12 1.33
C LEU A 158 -6.31 -22.51 0.99
N LEU A 159 -5.94 -23.29 2.01
CA LEU A 159 -5.31 -24.60 1.89
C LEU A 159 -6.19 -25.77 2.40
N SER A 160 -7.49 -25.58 2.66
CA SER A 160 -8.34 -26.73 3.00
C SER A 160 -8.76 -27.49 1.74
N LYS A 161 -7.96 -28.51 1.41
CA LYS A 161 -8.45 -29.74 0.80
C LYS A 161 -8.62 -30.80 1.89
#